data_AF-A0A6G1R2L8-F1
#
_entry.id   AF-A0A6G1R2L8-F1
#
_cell.length_a   1.000
_cell.length_b   1.000
_cell.length_c   1.000
_cell.angle_alpha   90.00
_cell.angle_beta   90.00
_cell.angle_gamma   90.00
#
_symmetry.space_group_name_H-M   'P 1'
#
loop_
_entity.id
_entity.type
_entity.pdbx_description
1 polymer ?
#
loop_
_entity_poly.entity_id
_entity_poly.type
_entity_poly.pdbx_seq_one_letter_code
_entity_poly.pdbx_strand_id
1 'polypeptide(L)'
;PAVPARNMDVKSRNHLLMHRQALEKDIKTSYIMDRMISDEVLTLQEEERVKQQSTQKEKATMLINIILTKDNNSYRSFYNALLHEGYKDLAALLQDGIPPISSGNRKSSMDGMTSYVKTILCEGGE
;
A
#
# COMPACT_ATOMS: atom_id res chain seq x y z
N PRO A 1 -21.28 -2.22 -16.25
CA PRO A 1 -20.00 -1.61 -16.65
C PRO A 1 -18.84 -2.17 -15.81
N ALA A 2 -17.87 -2.82 -16.46
CA ALA A 2 -16.64 -3.23 -15.80
C ALA A 2 -15.89 -1.96 -15.37
N VAL A 3 -15.59 -1.85 -14.08
CA VAL A 3 -14.70 -0.81 -13.59
C VAL A 3 -13.34 -1.07 -14.26
N PRO A 4 -12.74 -0.11 -14.98
CA PRO A 4 -11.42 -0.33 -15.56
C PRO A 4 -10.46 -0.69 -14.41
N ALA A 5 -9.74 -1.81 -14.57
CA ALA A 5 -8.68 -2.17 -13.65
C ALA A 5 -7.72 -0.98 -13.56
N ARG A 6 -7.60 -0.38 -12.37
CA ARG A 6 -6.68 0.74 -12.15
C ARG A 6 -5.27 0.17 -12.15
N ASN A 7 -4.48 0.49 -13.16
CA ASN A 7 -3.07 0.13 -13.17
C ASN A 7 -2.28 1.09 -12.28
N MET A 8 -1.14 0.64 -11.76
CA MET A 8 -0.18 1.48 -11.05
C MET A 8 0.33 2.64 -11.93
N ASP A 9 0.52 3.80 -11.32
CA ASP A 9 1.07 4.98 -11.99
C ASP A 9 2.50 4.73 -12.48
N VAL A 10 2.86 5.34 -13.62
CA VAL A 10 4.18 5.21 -14.22
C VAL A 10 5.30 5.62 -13.26
N LYS A 11 5.08 6.66 -12.45
CA LYS A 11 6.07 7.13 -11.45
C LYS A 11 6.35 6.05 -10.41
N SER A 12 5.31 5.50 -9.81
CA SER A 12 5.40 4.42 -8.82
C SER A 12 6.08 3.19 -9.42
N ARG A 13 5.68 2.81 -10.64
CA ARG A 13 6.29 1.69 -11.37
C ARG A 13 7.79 1.90 -11.60
N ASN A 14 8.20 3.10 -12.01
CA ASN A 14 9.60 3.43 -12.23
C ASN A 14 10.43 3.35 -10.95
N HIS A 15 9.91 3.82 -9.81
CA HIS A 15 10.63 3.70 -8.52
C HIS A 15 10.86 2.24 -8.12
N LEU A 16 9.87 1.36 -8.29
CA LEU A 16 10.06 -0.08 -8.05
C LEU A 16 11.14 -0.68 -8.94
N LEU A 17 11.17 -0.30 -10.22
CA LEU A 17 12.15 -0.81 -11.18
C LEU A 17 13.56 -0.26 -10.92
N MET A 18 13.70 1.02 -10.63
CA MET A 18 14.99 1.68 -10.34
C MET A 18 15.67 1.08 -9.11
N HIS A 19 14.90 0.75 -8.06
CA HIS A 19 15.42 0.24 -6.79
C HIS A 19 15.25 -1.28 -6.62
N ARG A 20 14.86 -1.98 -7.69
CA ARG A 20 14.56 -3.41 -7.68
C ARG A 20 15.67 -4.25 -7.06
N GLN A 21 16.92 -4.00 -7.45
CA GLN A 21 18.05 -4.80 -7.00
C GLN A 21 18.27 -4.71 -5.48
N ALA A 22 18.08 -3.51 -4.89
CA ALA A 22 18.18 -3.32 -3.44
C ALA A 22 17.04 -4.05 -2.71
N LEU A 23 15.81 -3.90 -3.23
CA LEU A 23 14.64 -4.58 -2.68
C LEU A 23 14.81 -6.10 -2.72
N GLU A 24 15.24 -6.67 -3.85
CA GLU A 24 15.42 -8.11 -4.01
C GLU A 24 16.46 -8.71 -3.06
N LYS A 25 17.47 -7.93 -2.69
CA LYS A 25 18.57 -8.38 -1.83
C LYS A 25 18.16 -8.41 -0.36
N ASP A 26 17.47 -7.38 0.10
CA ASP A 26 17.41 -7.07 1.53
C ASP A 26 16.05 -7.41 2.19
N ILE A 27 14.96 -7.57 1.42
CA ILE A 27 13.62 -7.80 2.01
C ILE A 27 13.37 -9.26 2.40
N LYS A 28 12.72 -9.49 3.55
CA LYS A 28 12.12 -10.80 3.87
C LYS A 28 10.65 -10.80 3.46
N THR A 29 10.31 -11.56 2.43
CA THR A 29 8.95 -11.50 1.84
C THR A 29 7.84 -11.94 2.79
N SER A 30 8.09 -12.83 3.74
CA SER A 30 7.05 -13.33 4.66
C SER A 30 6.35 -12.21 5.44
N TYR A 31 7.12 -11.30 6.04
CA TYR A 31 6.57 -10.20 6.84
C TYR A 31 5.87 -9.15 5.98
N ILE A 32 6.43 -8.89 4.79
CA ILE A 32 5.86 -7.95 3.85
C ILE A 32 4.52 -8.47 3.31
N MET A 33 4.46 -9.75 2.92
CA MET A 33 3.25 -10.37 2.38
C MET A 33 2.13 -10.45 3.41
N ASP A 34 2.42 -10.77 4.68
CA ASP A 34 1.41 -10.78 5.75
C ASP A 34 0.66 -9.45 5.83
N ARG A 35 1.40 -8.34 5.84
CA ARG A 35 0.81 -7.01 5.84
C ARG A 35 0.00 -6.72 4.58
N MET A 36 0.53 -7.09 3.42
CA MET A 36 -0.15 -6.87 2.13
C MET A 36 -1.42 -7.72 1.96
N ILE A 37 -1.47 -8.90 2.59
CA ILE A 37 -2.68 -9.74 2.66
C ILE A 37 -3.70 -9.08 3.61
N SER A 38 -3.26 -8.59 4.77
CA SER A 38 -4.12 -7.85 5.70
C SER A 38 -4.72 -6.57 5.10
N ASP A 39 -4.01 -5.92 4.17
CA ASP A 39 -4.50 -4.77 3.43
C ASP A 39 -5.35 -5.16 2.20
N GLU A 40 -5.62 -6.46 1.99
CA GLU A 40 -6.39 -7.04 0.89
C GLU A 40 -5.83 -6.75 -0.52
N VAL A 41 -4.54 -6.39 -0.62
CA VAL A 41 -3.88 -6.10 -1.90
C VAL A 41 -3.10 -7.29 -2.44
N LEU A 42 -2.79 -8.28 -1.61
CA LEU A 42 -2.13 -9.53 -2.00
C LEU A 42 -3.03 -10.73 -1.64
N THR A 43 -3.21 -11.64 -2.58
CA THR A 43 -4.03 -12.85 -2.36
C THR A 43 -3.19 -13.99 -1.81
N LEU A 44 -3.84 -14.96 -1.15
CA LEU A 44 -3.16 -16.18 -0.69
C LEU A 44 -2.55 -16.98 -1.85
N GLN A 45 -3.20 -16.98 -3.03
CA GLN A 45 -2.64 -17.66 -4.20
C GLN A 45 -1.32 -17.01 -4.67
N GLU A 46 -1.25 -15.68 -4.64
CA GLU A 46 -0.03 -14.93 -4.97
C GLU A 46 1.06 -15.17 -3.93
N GLU A 47 0.70 -15.22 -2.65
CA GLU A 47 1.61 -15.59 -1.56
C GLU A 47 2.23 -16.98 -1.76
N GLU A 48 1.40 -17.98 -2.08
CA GLU A 48 1.87 -19.34 -2.35
C GLU A 48 2.83 -19.39 -3.54
N ARG A 49 2.56 -18.63 -4.62
CA ARG A 49 3.49 -18.52 -5.76
C ARG A 49 4.83 -17.92 -5.37
N VAL A 50 4.86 -16.97 -4.43
CA VAL A 50 6.10 -16.46 -3.86
C VAL A 50 6.78 -17.54 -3.02
N LYS A 51 6.07 -18.20 -2.10
CA LYS A 51 6.65 -19.23 -1.22
C LYS A 51 7.27 -20.40 -1.96
N GLN A 52 6.73 -20.76 -3.13
CA GLN A 52 7.23 -21.80 -4.02
C GLN A 52 8.60 -21.50 -4.65
N GLN A 53 9.08 -20.25 -4.62
CA GLN A 53 10.42 -19.94 -5.14
C GLN A 53 11.51 -20.52 -4.23
N SER A 54 12.63 -20.95 -4.84
CA SER A 54 13.68 -21.69 -4.15
C SER A 54 14.51 -20.81 -3.19
N THR A 55 14.93 -19.64 -3.65
CA THR A 55 15.81 -18.74 -2.89
C THR A 55 15.07 -17.49 -2.39
N GLN A 56 15.55 -16.86 -1.31
CA GLN A 56 14.98 -15.60 -0.82
C GLN A 56 15.00 -14.50 -1.90
N LYS A 57 16.05 -14.46 -2.74
CA LYS A 57 16.14 -13.51 -3.84
C LYS A 57 15.01 -13.74 -4.85
N GLU A 58 14.79 -14.99 -5.28
CA GLU A 58 13.71 -15.32 -6.21
C GLU A 58 12.32 -15.04 -5.60
N LYS A 59 12.15 -15.29 -4.29
CA LYS A 59 10.93 -14.90 -3.56
C LYS A 59 10.69 -13.40 -3.68
N ALA A 60 11.72 -12.59 -3.40
CA ALA A 60 11.62 -11.13 -3.50
C ALA A 60 11.37 -10.66 -4.94
N THR A 61 12.07 -11.24 -5.92
CA THR A 61 11.85 -11.01 -7.36
C THR A 61 10.40 -11.30 -7.77
N MET A 62 9.84 -12.43 -7.32
CA MET A 62 8.46 -12.82 -7.60
C MET A 62 7.46 -11.86 -6.96
N LEU A 63 7.68 -11.49 -5.69
CA LEU A 63 6.82 -10.52 -5.00
C LEU A 63 6.79 -9.16 -5.74
N ILE A 64 7.95 -8.63 -6.12
CA ILE A 64 8.04 -7.37 -6.87
C ILE A 64 7.33 -7.48 -8.23
N ASN A 65 7.47 -8.62 -8.92
CA ASN A 65 6.76 -8.86 -10.19
C ASN A 65 5.24 -8.83 -10.02
N ILE A 66 4.72 -9.45 -8.95
CA ILE A 66 3.30 -9.41 -8.63
C ILE A 66 2.86 -7.96 -8.41
N ILE A 67 3.59 -7.21 -7.58
CA ILE A 67 3.28 -5.80 -7.27
C ILE A 67 3.25 -4.94 -8.54
N LEU A 68 4.19 -5.15 -9.47
CA LEU A 68 4.25 -4.42 -10.76
C LEU A 68 3.04 -4.66 -11.68
N THR A 69 2.23 -5.68 -11.41
CA THR A 69 0.99 -5.98 -12.16
C THR A 69 -0.27 -5.43 -11.48
N LYS A 70 -0.13 -4.87 -10.28
CA LYS A 70 -1.24 -4.37 -9.48
C LYS A 70 -1.39 -2.85 -9.54
N ASP A 71 -2.31 -2.33 -8.74
CA ASP A 71 -2.69 -0.93 -8.69
C ASP A 71 -1.82 -0.09 -7.71
N ASN A 72 -2.14 1.19 -7.63
CA ASN A 72 -1.49 2.13 -6.71
C ASN A 72 -1.65 1.78 -5.22
N ASN A 73 -2.72 1.07 -4.84
CA ASN A 73 -2.92 0.66 -3.44
C ASN A 73 -1.89 -0.41 -3.05
N SER A 74 -1.57 -1.31 -3.97
CA SER A 74 -0.54 -2.33 -3.78
C SER A 74 0.85 -1.72 -3.57
N TYR A 75 1.18 -0.65 -4.30
CA TYR A 75 2.42 0.10 -4.08
C TYR A 75 2.47 0.72 -2.68
N ARG A 76 1.38 1.38 -2.25
CA ARG A 76 1.31 2.00 -0.91
C ARG A 76 1.40 0.99 0.21
N SER A 77 0.68 -0.12 0.09
CA SER A 77 0.71 -1.20 1.08
C SER A 77 2.12 -1.80 1.17
N PHE A 78 2.79 -2.03 0.04
CA PHE A 78 4.19 -2.48 0.04
C PHE A 78 5.13 -1.48 0.73
N TYR A 79 5.01 -0.18 0.43
CA TYR A 79 5.76 0.87 1.12
C TYR A 79 5.50 0.89 2.63
N ASN A 80 4.23 0.79 3.05
CA ASN A 80 3.85 0.77 4.46
C ASN A 80 4.37 -0.49 5.17
N ALA A 81 4.35 -1.63 4.50
CA ALA A 81 4.93 -2.87 5.01
C ALA A 81 6.44 -2.73 5.23
N LEU A 82 7.18 -2.12 4.29
CA LEU A 82 8.61 -1.84 4.47
C LEU A 82 8.86 -0.95 5.70
N LEU A 83 8.08 0.11 5.90
CA LEU A 83 8.19 0.98 7.07
C LEU A 83 7.91 0.22 8.38
N HIS A 84 6.82 -0.56 8.40
CA HIS A 84 6.37 -1.29 9.58
C HIS A 84 7.38 -2.36 10.01
N GLU A 85 7.97 -3.06 9.03
CA GLU A 85 8.98 -4.09 9.25
C GLU A 85 10.40 -3.54 9.45
N GLY A 86 10.55 -2.22 9.54
CA GLY A 86 11.82 -1.57 9.88
C GLY A 86 12.80 -1.37 8.72
N TYR A 87 12.40 -1.66 7.48
CA TYR A 87 13.19 -1.42 6.26
C TYR A 87 13.16 0.06 5.84
N LYS A 88 13.55 0.95 6.76
CA LYS A 88 13.43 2.41 6.58
C LYS A 88 14.22 2.92 5.38
N ASP A 89 15.42 2.40 5.14
CA ASP A 89 16.25 2.81 4.00
C ASP A 89 15.61 2.41 2.67
N LEU A 90 15.07 1.19 2.58
CA LEU A 90 14.36 0.72 1.38
C LEU A 90 13.05 1.47 1.16
N ALA A 91 12.32 1.79 2.23
CA ALA A 91 11.12 2.61 2.16
C ALA A 91 11.44 4.02 1.65
N ALA A 92 12.55 4.63 2.11
CA ALA A 92 12.98 5.95 1.65
C ALA A 92 13.24 6.00 0.14
N LEU A 93 13.79 4.93 -0.45
CA LEU A 93 13.97 4.82 -1.92
C LEU A 93 12.64 4.90 -2.71
N LEU A 94 11.53 4.50 -2.07
CA LEU A 94 10.21 4.45 -2.69
C LEU A 94 9.33 5.66 -2.34
N GLN A 95 9.75 6.50 -1.41
CA GLN A 95 8.92 7.59 -0.88
C GLN A 95 8.43 8.56 -1.96
N ASP A 96 9.31 8.96 -2.88
CA ASP A 96 8.96 9.86 -3.98
C ASP A 96 8.01 9.22 -5.01
N GLY A 97 7.93 7.89 -5.05
CA GLY A 97 7.04 7.15 -5.94
C GLY A 97 5.64 6.95 -5.37
N ILE A 98 5.35 7.41 -4.15
CA ILE A 98 4.02 7.22 -3.54
C ILE A 98 2.96 8.00 -4.33
N PRO A 99 1.95 7.31 -4.90
CA PRO A 99 0.91 7.98 -5.64
C PRO A 99 0.06 8.83 -4.68
N PRO A 100 -0.41 10.02 -5.08
CA PRO A 100 -1.25 10.88 -4.23
C PRO A 100 -2.56 10.15 -3.90
N ILE A 101 -3.03 10.28 -2.65
CA ILE A 101 -4.31 9.70 -2.23
C ILE A 101 -5.40 10.33 -3.08
N SER A 102 -5.79 9.64 -4.16
CA SER A 102 -6.92 10.03 -4.96
C SER A 102 -8.12 9.90 -4.02
N SER A 103 -8.70 11.03 -3.63
CA SER A 103 -9.97 11.11 -2.92
C SER A 103 -11.09 10.70 -3.89
N GLY A 104 -11.04 9.42 -4.29
CA GLY A 104 -11.91 8.82 -5.28
C GLY A 104 -12.84 7.85 -4.57
N ASN A 105 -13.89 8.41 -3.99
CA ASN A 105 -15.10 7.69 -3.60
C ASN A 105 -14.94 6.66 -2.46
N ARG A 106 -14.62 7.13 -1.25
CA ARG A 106 -15.25 6.52 -0.08
C ARG A 106 -16.75 6.72 -0.25
N LYS A 107 -17.47 5.66 -0.66
CA LYS A 107 -18.92 5.61 -0.45
C LYS A 107 -19.14 5.95 1.02
N SER A 108 -19.74 7.10 1.27
CA SER A 108 -20.35 7.42 2.54
C SER A 108 -21.42 6.36 2.80
N SER A 109 -21.03 5.32 3.52
CA SER A 109 -21.94 4.51 4.32
C SER A 109 -21.40 4.57 5.75
N MET A 110 -21.41 5.77 6.30
CA MET A 110 -21.39 5.96 7.74
C MET A 110 -22.79 6.47 8.11
N ASP A 111 -23.68 5.49 8.20
CA ASP A 111 -24.82 5.58 9.09
C ASP A 111 -24.30 5.88 10.51
N GLY A 112 -24.91 6.84 11.20
CA GLY A 112 -24.72 7.02 12.64
C GLY A 112 -23.69 8.07 13.08
N MET A 113 -24.22 9.20 13.53
CA MET A 113 -23.75 9.97 14.69
C MET A 113 -22.61 10.99 14.47
N THR A 114 -22.98 12.22 14.10
CA THR A 114 -22.30 13.40 14.65
C THR A 114 -23.32 14.36 15.26
N SER A 115 -23.36 14.34 16.58
CA SER A 115 -23.99 15.35 17.43
C SER A 115 -23.21 16.66 17.28
N TYR A 116 -23.77 17.62 16.54
CA TYR A 116 -23.37 19.02 16.66
C TYR A 116 -24.37 19.74 17.56
N VAL A 117 -24.08 19.74 18.86
CA VAL A 117 -24.75 20.63 19.80
C VAL A 117 -24.16 22.02 19.58
N LYS A 118 -24.96 22.91 19.00
CA LYS A 118 -24.64 24.33 18.86
C LYS A 118 -24.82 24.99 20.21
N THR A 119 -23.73 25.20 20.95
CA THR A 119 -23.75 26.05 22.15
C THR A 119 -23.85 27.50 21.71
N ILE A 120 -25.04 28.08 21.84
CA ILE A 120 -25.25 29.53 21.74
C ILE A 120 -24.78 30.12 23.08
N LEU A 121 -23.77 30.98 23.07
CA LEU A 121 -23.47 31.84 24.22
C LEU A 121 -24.56 32.92 24.30
N CYS A 122 -25.32 32.94 25.39
CA CYS A 122 -26.11 34.12 25.77
C CYS A 122 -25.20 35.09 26.49
N GLU A 123 -24.96 36.24 25.87
CA GLU A 123 -24.35 37.42 26.47
C GLU A 123 -25.43 38.13 27.31
N GLY A 124 -25.15 38.33 28.60
CA GLY A 124 -25.97 39.10 29.54
C GLY A 124 -25.17 39.25 30.83
N GLY A 125 -25.01 40.40 31.44
CA GLY A 125 -25.51 41.74 31.12
C GLY A 125 -24.69 42.77 31.90
N GLU A 126 -25.05 44.04 31.74
CA GLU A 126 -24.76 45.11 32.70
C GLU A 126 -25.87 45.19 33.77
#